data_AF-A0A7W0SYX9-F1
#
_entry.id   AF-A0A7W0SYX9-F1
#
_cell.length_a   1.000
_cell.length_b   1.000
_cell.length_c   1.000
_cell.angle_alpha   90.00
_cell.angle_beta   90.00
_cell.angle_gamma   90.00
#
_symmetry.space_group_name_H-M   'P 1'
#
loop_
_entity.id
_entity.type
_entity.pdbx_description
1 polymer ?
#
loop_
_entity_poly.entity_id
_entity_poly.type
_entity_poly.pdbx_seq_one_letter_code
_entity_poly.pdbx_strand_id
1 'polypeptide(L)' 'MLEPSLGAAPDADLVVETDAETYFLLSAGQLQPKDAVKSGRARIEGDRVLFERCFRVLTFAPRVSAAA' A
#
# COMPACT_ATOMS: atom_id res chain seq x y z
N MET A 1 -5.26 8.44 23.25
CA MET A 1 -5.20 9.03 21.89
C MET A 1 -3.90 8.56 21.27
N LEU A 2 -3.90 8.07 20.03
CA LEU A 2 -2.65 7.72 19.36
C LEU A 2 -2.05 9.00 18.79
N GLU A 3 -0.79 9.28 19.10
CA GLU A 3 -0.05 10.42 18.54
C GLU A 3 0.65 9.97 17.25
N PRO A 4 0.42 10.64 16.11
CA PRO A 4 1.12 10.31 14.88
C PRO A 4 2.59 10.70 15.00
N SER A 5 3.48 9.81 14.54
CA SER A 5 4.91 10.08 14.42
C SER A 5 5.29 10.14 12.94
N LEU A 6 6.16 11.09 12.59
CA LEU A 6 6.68 11.28 11.25
C LEU A 6 8.15 10.84 11.19
N GLY A 7 8.46 9.91 10.29
CA GLY A 7 9.81 9.39 10.10
C GLY A 7 9.80 7.93 9.67
N ALA A 8 11.00 7.40 9.38
CA ALA A 8 11.16 5.97 9.16
C ALA A 8 11.03 5.22 10.49
N ALA A 9 10.25 4.15 10.52
CA ALA A 9 10.23 3.22 11.63
C ALA A 9 11.44 2.26 11.49
N PRO A 10 12.34 2.18 12.50
CA PRO A 10 13.53 1.34 12.40
C PRO A 10 13.21 -0.16 12.31
N ASP A 11 12.09 -0.58 12.91
CA ASP A 11 11.61 -1.97 12.92
C ASP A 11 10.33 -2.12 12.08
N ALA A 12 10.30 -1.50 10.90
CA ALA A 12 9.13 -1.56 10.03
C ALA A 12 8.86 -2.98 9.51
N ASP A 13 7.65 -3.50 9.71
CA ASP A 13 7.20 -4.78 9.13
C ASP A 13 7.10 -4.74 7.59
N LEU A 14 7.01 -3.52 7.03
CA LEU A 14 6.90 -3.26 5.61
C LEU A 14 7.47 -1.88 5.26
N VAL A 15 8.36 -1.85 4.27
CA VAL A 15 8.82 -0.63 3.58
C VAL A 15 8.38 -0.71 2.13
N VAL A 16 7.78 0.38 1.63
CA VAL A 16 7.35 0.51 0.23
C VAL A 16 8.07 1.70 -0.39
N GLU A 17 8.87 1.43 -1.41
CA GLU A 17 9.52 2.45 -2.22
C GLU A 17 8.78 2.57 -3.56
N THR A 18 8.28 3.77 -3.86
CA THR A 18 7.55 4.06 -5.08
C THR A 18 7.51 5.57 -5.34
N ASP A 19 7.12 5.99 -6.53
CA ASP A 19 6.89 7.40 -6.84
C ASP A 19 5.49 7.86 -6.40
N ALA A 20 5.29 9.19 -6.38
CA ALA A 20 4.04 9.78 -5.96
C ALA A 20 2.85 9.34 -6.83
N GLU A 21 3.04 9.24 -8.16
CA GLU A 21 1.99 8.82 -9.09
C GLU A 21 1.49 7.42 -8.77
N THR A 22 2.41 6.47 -8.61
CA THR A 22 2.12 5.08 -8.30
C THR A 22 1.45 4.96 -6.94
N TYR A 23 1.89 5.73 -5.93
CA TYR A 23 1.22 5.79 -4.63
C TYR A 23 -0.24 6.27 -4.73
N PHE A 24 -0.52 7.29 -5.55
CA PHE A 24 -1.89 7.75 -5.79
C PHE A 24 -2.74 6.71 -6.51
N LEU A 25 -2.21 6.03 -7.52
CA LEU A 25 -2.94 4.97 -8.22
C LEU A 25 -3.26 3.78 -7.29
N LEU A 26 -2.32 3.41 -6.42
CA LEU A 26 -2.53 2.37 -5.41
C LEU A 26 -3.59 2.80 -4.38
N SER A 27 -3.47 4.00 -3.82
CA SER A 27 -4.42 4.51 -2.82
C SER A 27 -5.81 4.81 -3.40
N ALA A 28 -5.92 5.09 -4.70
CA ALA A 28 -7.19 5.19 -5.42
C ALA A 28 -7.76 3.83 -5.90
N GLY A 29 -7.03 2.72 -5.69
CA GLY A 29 -7.44 1.39 -6.14
C GLY A 29 -7.40 1.19 -7.67
N GLN A 30 -6.81 2.12 -8.40
CA GLN A 30 -6.66 2.09 -9.86
C GLN A 30 -5.48 1.21 -10.30
N LEU A 31 -4.53 0.96 -9.40
CA LEU A 31 -3.44 0.00 -9.59
C LEU A 31 -3.47 -1.02 -8.46
N GLN A 32 -3.38 -2.30 -8.81
CA GLN A 32 -3.30 -3.36 -7.81
C GLN A 32 -1.87 -3.46 -7.25
N PRO A 33 -1.70 -3.69 -5.94
CA PRO A 33 -0.38 -3.79 -5.30
C PRO A 33 0.55 -4.81 -5.97
N LYS A 34 0.02 -5.99 -6.30
CA LYS A 34 0.78 -7.06 -6.98
C LYS A 34 1.31 -6.62 -8.35
N ASP A 35 0.54 -5.82 -9.08
CA ASP A 35 0.86 -5.37 -10.43
C ASP A 35 1.89 -4.24 -10.39
N ALA A 36 1.82 -3.36 -9.38
CA ALA A 36 2.84 -2.35 -9.12
C ALA A 36 4.22 -2.99 -8.87
N VAL A 37 4.27 -4.06 -8.08
CA VAL A 37 5.52 -4.80 -7.83
C VAL A 37 6.00 -5.53 -9.08
N LYS A 38 5.09 -6.24 -9.78
CA LYS A 38 5.44 -7.01 -10.98
C LYS A 38 5.97 -6.13 -12.11
N SER A 39 5.48 -4.90 -12.23
CA SER A 39 5.91 -3.93 -13.24
C SER A 39 7.13 -3.11 -12.83
N GLY A 40 7.65 -3.28 -11.60
CA GLY A 40 8.78 -2.52 -11.08
C GLY A 40 8.44 -1.09 -10.64
N ARG A 41 7.16 -0.71 -10.62
CA ARG A 41 6.69 0.61 -10.15
C ARG A 41 6.76 0.76 -8.63
N ALA A 42 6.74 -0.35 -7.90
CA ALA A 42 6.93 -0.39 -6.47
C ALA A 42 7.95 -1.47 -6.08
N ARG A 43 8.86 -1.13 -5.18
CA ARG A 43 9.73 -2.08 -4.49
C ARG A 43 9.23 -2.22 -3.06
N ILE A 44 9.27 -3.45 -2.54
CA ILE A 44 8.85 -3.74 -1.18
C ILE A 44 9.96 -4.49 -0.45
N GLU A 45 10.11 -4.17 0.83
CA GLU A 45 10.93 -4.92 1.78
C GLU A 45 10.03 -5.28 2.99
N GLY A 46 10.09 -6.53 3.45
CA GLY A 46 9.20 -7.03 4.50
C GLY A 46 8.00 -7.85 3.98
N ASP A 47 6.87 -7.78 4.68
CA ASP A 47 5.71 -8.67 4.44
C ASP A 47 4.85 -8.23 3.23
N ARG A 48 4.88 -9.04 2.17
CA ARG A 48 4.09 -8.84 0.95
C ARG A 48 2.58 -8.98 1.15
N VAL A 49 2.14 -9.86 2.05
CA VAL A 49 0.71 -10.02 2.38
C VAL A 49 0.23 -8.79 3.14
N LEU A 50 1.07 -8.21 4.01
CA LEU A 50 0.78 -6.95 4.68
C LEU A 50 0.60 -5.81 3.68
N PHE A 51 1.45 -5.71 2.65
CA PHE A 51 1.32 -4.70 1.60
C PHE A 51 -0.05 -4.75 0.88
N GLU A 52 -0.49 -5.95 0.48
CA GLU A 52 -1.80 -6.13 -0.15
C GLU A 52 -2.95 -5.77 0.80
N ARG A 53 -2.84 -6.13 2.08
CA ARG A 53 -3.83 -5.78 3.11
C ARG A 53 -3.89 -4.28 3.37
N CYS A 54 -2.76 -3.58 3.40
CA CYS A 54 -2.69 -2.13 3.59
C CYS A 54 -3.48 -1.42 2.50
N PHE A 55 -3.25 -1.71 1.22
CA PHE A 55 -3.99 -1.07 0.14
C PHE A 55 -5.42 -1.58 -0.03
N ARG A 56 -5.81 -2.67 0.63
CA ARG A 56 -7.23 -3.06 0.78
C ARG A 56 -7.96 -2.23 1.85
N VAL A 57 -7.27 -1.81 2.91
CA VAL A 57 -7.89 -1.15 4.09
C VAL A 57 -7.71 0.37 4.06
N LEU A 58 -6.54 0.84 3.66
CA LEU A 58 -6.11 2.25 3.69
C LEU A 58 -6.40 2.98 2.36
N THR A 59 -6.98 2.29 1.38
CA THR A 59 -7.39 2.91 0.10
C THR A 59 -8.60 3.83 0.28
N PHE A 60 -8.65 4.89 -0.52
CA PHE A 60 -9.82 5.75 -0.68
C PHE A 60 -10.83 5.19 -1.70
N ALA A 61 -10.47 4.09 -2.40
CA ALA A 61 -11.37 3.46 -3.34
C ALA A 61 -12.62 2.95 -2.61
N PRO A 62 -13.82 3.05 -3.22
CA PRO A 62 -14.99 2.40 -2.69
C PRO A 62 -14.65 0.93 -2.43
N ARG A 63 -14.89 0.47 -1.20
CA ARG A 63 -14.86 -0.96 -0.92
C ARG A 63 -15.93 -1.56 -1.81
N VAL A 64 -15.55 -2.13 -2.95
CA VAL A 64 -16.47 -2.95 -3.73
C VAL A 64 -16.85 -4.04 -2.75
N SER A 65 -18.11 -3.99 -2.27
CA SER A 65 -18.66 -5.04 -1.45
C SER A 65 -18.31 -6.34 -2.15
N ALA A 66 -17.71 -7.28 -1.44
CA ALA A 66 -17.79 -8.66 -1.88
C ALA A 66 -19.29 -8.94 -2.02
N ALA A 67 -19.79 -8.90 -3.25
CA ALA A 67 -21.15 -9.23 -3.56
C ALA A 67 -21.25 -10.75 -3.39
N ALA A 68 -22.07 -11.12 -2.39
CA ALA A 68 -22.73 -12.41 -2.12
C ALA A 68 -21.97 -13.70 -2.48
#